data_AF-A0A380MZL0-F1
#
_entry.id   AF-A0A380MZL0-F1
#
_cell.length_a   1.000
_cell.length_b   1.000
_cell.length_c   1.000
_cell.angle_alpha   90.00
_cell.angle_beta   90.00
_cell.angle_gamma   90.00
#
_symmetry.space_group_name_H-M   'P 1'
#
loop_
_entity.id
_entity.type
_entity.pdbx_description
1 polymer ?
#
loop_
_entity_poly.entity_id
_entity_poly.type
_entity_poly.pdbx_seq_one_letter_code
_entity_poly.pdbx_strand_id
1 'polypeptide(L)'
;MDIQIDSNIIKDLNRLTQEQLSLFEGNYNPDVLDCLSSLSNDEVFTSPKHANQMLDLLPSEIWSNPKATFLDPVCKSGVFLREIVKRLDKGLKNQIPDKQTRINHILKNQVFGSTATYVGSFDRYLHKNSFAGERNYFANFKIFLAPNSTMTKTIMPMIKSG
;
A
#
# COMPACT_ATOMS: atom_id res chain seq x y z
N MET A 1 8.09 -19.28 -52.81
CA MET A 1 6.64 -19.05 -52.96
C MET A 1 6.33 -17.96 -51.96
N ASP A 2 6.39 -16.70 -52.40
CA ASP A 2 6.20 -15.56 -51.50
C ASP A 2 4.72 -15.40 -51.22
N ILE A 3 4.33 -15.57 -49.96
CA ILE A 3 2.96 -15.33 -49.51
C ILE A 3 2.78 -13.82 -49.49
N GLN A 4 2.18 -13.26 -50.54
CA GLN A 4 1.72 -11.88 -50.53
C GLN A 4 0.56 -11.77 -49.54
N ILE A 5 0.84 -11.19 -48.37
CA ILE A 5 -0.20 -10.86 -47.39
C ILE A 5 -1.05 -9.74 -47.99
N ASP A 6 -2.34 -10.01 -48.18
CA ASP A 6 -3.28 -9.05 -48.75
C ASP A 6 -3.31 -7.77 -47.90
N SER A 7 -3.10 -6.63 -48.57
CA SER A 7 -3.13 -5.29 -47.96
C SER A 7 -4.43 -4.98 -47.20
N ASN A 8 -5.54 -5.64 -47.55
CA ASN A 8 -6.82 -5.51 -46.86
C ASN A 8 -6.78 -6.18 -45.48
N ILE A 9 -6.12 -7.34 -45.36
CA ILE A 9 -5.93 -8.04 -44.08
C ILE A 9 -5.09 -7.17 -43.13
N ILE A 10 -4.05 -6.51 -43.64
CA ILE A 10 -3.21 -5.61 -42.84
C ILE A 10 -4.01 -4.40 -42.36
N LYS A 11 -4.86 -3.83 -43.21
CA LYS A 11 -5.74 -2.72 -42.83
C LYS A 11 -6.75 -3.12 -41.77
N ASP A 12 -7.36 -4.30 -41.89
CA ASP A 12 -8.33 -4.80 -40.93
C ASP A 12 -7.67 -5.11 -39.57
N LEU A 13 -6.48 -5.72 -39.57
CA LEU A 13 -5.70 -5.96 -38.35
C LEU A 13 -5.34 -4.66 -37.63
N ASN A 14 -4.91 -3.64 -38.38
CA ASN A 14 -4.61 -2.32 -37.83
C ASN A 14 -5.87 -1.65 -37.26
N ARG A 15 -7.01 -1.79 -37.94
CA ARG A 15 -8.28 -1.23 -37.45
C ARG A 15 -8.74 -1.90 -36.16
N LEU A 16 -8.64 -3.23 -36.08
CA LEU A 16 -8.93 -4.00 -34.87
C LEU A 16 -7.99 -3.62 -33.71
N THR A 17 -6.70 -3.43 -33.97
CA THR A 17 -5.76 -2.99 -32.93
C THR A 17 -6.04 -1.56 -32.46
N GLN A 18 -6.37 -0.64 -33.37
CA GLN A 18 -6.72 0.73 -33.01
C GLN A 18 -8.07 0.82 -32.29
N GLU A 19 -9.07 0.02 -32.67
CA GLU A 19 -10.35 -0.09 -31.96
C GLU A 19 -10.15 -0.68 -30.56
N GLN A 20 -9.32 -1.71 -30.41
CA GLN A 20 -8.95 -2.28 -29.10
C GLN A 20 -8.21 -1.26 -28.23
N LEU A 21 -7.21 -0.55 -28.78
CA LEU A 21 -6.50 0.53 -28.07
C LEU A 21 -7.45 1.64 -27.64
N SER A 22 -8.42 2.02 -28.49
CA SER A 22 -9.43 3.04 -28.18
C SER A 22 -10.35 2.63 -27.02
N LEU A 23 -10.65 1.34 -26.86
CA LEU A 23 -11.43 0.80 -25.74
C LEU A 23 -10.67 0.91 -24.41
N PHE A 24 -9.34 0.80 -24.44
CA PHE A 24 -8.48 0.99 -23.26
C PHE A 24 -8.20 2.47 -22.95
N GLU A 25 -8.16 3.34 -23.96
CA GLU A 25 -7.92 4.78 -23.78
C GLU A 25 -9.17 5.56 -23.36
N GLY A 26 -10.36 5.18 -23.85
CA GLY A 26 -11.62 5.90 -23.61
C GLY A 26 -12.32 5.60 -22.29
N ASN A 27 -11.95 4.52 -21.60
CA ASN A 27 -12.60 4.03 -20.38
C ASN A 27 -11.59 3.65 -19.28
N TYR A 28 -10.44 4.34 -19.24
CA TYR A 28 -9.43 4.16 -18.21
C TYR A 28 -9.93 4.71 -16.86
N ASN A 29 -10.72 3.91 -16.14
CA ASN A 29 -11.01 4.14 -14.73
C ASN A 29 -10.15 3.18 -13.89
N PRO A 30 -9.02 3.66 -13.33
CA PRO A 30 -8.13 2.81 -12.56
C PRO A 30 -8.84 2.12 -11.37
N ASP A 31 -9.87 2.75 -10.81
CA ASP A 31 -10.68 2.17 -9.73
C ASP A 31 -11.42 0.88 -10.15
N VAL A 32 -11.81 0.73 -11.42
CA VAL A 32 -12.55 -0.44 -11.93
C VAL A 32 -11.61 -1.62 -12.20
N LEU A 33 -10.43 -1.37 -12.77
CA LEU A 33 -9.43 -2.43 -12.97
C LEU A 33 -8.78 -2.86 -11.64
N ASP A 34 -8.60 -1.93 -10.70
CA ASP A 34 -8.19 -2.26 -9.33
C ASP A 34 -9.26 -3.14 -8.63
N CYS A 35 -10.54 -2.85 -8.85
CA CYS A 35 -11.64 -3.68 -8.37
C CYS A 35 -11.67 -5.06 -9.05
N LEU A 36 -11.57 -5.12 -10.38
CA LEU A 36 -11.58 -6.37 -11.16
C LEU A 36 -10.39 -7.29 -10.85
N SER A 37 -9.20 -6.72 -10.67
CA SER A 37 -8.01 -7.48 -10.24
C SER A 37 -8.10 -7.95 -8.79
N SER A 38 -8.89 -7.26 -7.96
CA SER A 38 -9.21 -7.70 -6.60
C SER A 38 -10.26 -8.81 -6.57
N LEU A 39 -11.22 -8.80 -7.51
CA LEU A 39 -12.29 -9.80 -7.62
C LEU A 39 -11.82 -11.17 -8.14
N SER A 40 -10.67 -11.24 -8.82
CA SER A 40 -10.09 -12.52 -9.26
C SER A 40 -9.40 -13.31 -8.15
N ASN A 41 -9.39 -12.79 -6.93
CA ASN A 41 -8.93 -13.45 -5.71
C ASN A 41 -10.04 -13.31 -4.65
N ASP A 42 -10.18 -14.24 -3.69
CA ASP A 42 -11.14 -14.17 -2.55
C ASP A 42 -10.79 -13.06 -1.53
N GLU A 43 -10.30 -11.94 -2.03
CA GLU A 43 -9.49 -10.98 -1.33
C GLU A 43 -10.06 -9.58 -1.57
N VAL A 44 -10.91 -9.12 -0.65
CA VAL A 44 -11.42 -7.73 -0.68
C VAL A 44 -10.26 -6.77 -0.38
N PHE A 45 -9.98 -5.83 -1.28
CA PHE A 45 -9.00 -4.77 -1.07
C PHE A 45 -9.69 -3.41 -0.93
N THR A 46 -9.33 -2.66 0.12
CA THR A 46 -9.70 -1.26 0.25
C THR A 46 -8.79 -0.43 -0.65
N SER A 47 -9.37 0.26 -1.65
CA SER A 47 -8.60 1.17 -2.48
C SER A 47 -8.08 2.38 -1.66
N PRO A 48 -6.97 3.03 -2.07
CA PRO A 48 -6.45 4.21 -1.36
C PRO A 48 -7.49 5.32 -1.23
N LYS A 49 -8.36 5.47 -2.24
CA LYS A 49 -9.45 6.46 -2.25
C LYS A 49 -10.45 6.23 -1.12
N HIS A 50 -10.94 5.00 -0.97
CA HIS A 50 -11.88 4.66 0.10
C HIS A 50 -11.24 4.76 1.49
N ALA A 51 -9.99 4.32 1.63
CA ALA A 51 -9.26 4.48 2.88
C ALA A 51 -9.10 5.97 3.25
N ASN A 52 -8.79 6.83 2.28
CA ASN A 52 -8.69 8.26 2.52
C ASN A 52 -10.05 8.87 2.92
N GLN A 53 -11.14 8.53 2.25
CA GLN A 53 -12.49 8.98 2.63
C GLN A 53 -12.83 8.63 4.09
N MET A 54 -12.47 7.44 4.55
CA MET A 54 -12.68 7.04 5.94
C MET A 54 -11.78 7.83 6.91
N LEU A 55 -10.51 8.03 6.57
CA LEU A 55 -9.56 8.77 7.40
C LEU A 55 -9.90 10.28 7.47
N ASP A 56 -10.55 10.82 6.45
CA ASP A 56 -11.00 12.22 6.41
C ASP A 56 -12.19 12.49 7.34
N LEU A 57 -12.87 11.44 7.85
CA LEU A 57 -13.91 11.57 8.88
C LEU A 57 -13.34 11.84 10.28
N LEU A 58 -12.03 11.62 10.47
CA LEU A 58 -11.39 11.84 11.75
C LEU A 58 -11.07 13.33 11.97
N PRO A 59 -11.11 13.84 13.22
CA PRO A 59 -10.78 15.24 13.52
C PRO A 59 -9.40 15.62 13.00
N SER A 60 -9.27 16.76 12.33
CA SER A 60 -8.05 17.13 11.61
C SER A 60 -6.82 17.29 12.53
N GLU A 61 -7.06 17.63 13.79
CA GLU A 61 -6.04 17.96 14.79
C GLU A 61 -5.21 16.73 15.17
N ILE A 62 -5.76 15.52 15.02
CA ILE A 62 -5.05 14.28 15.37
C ILE A 62 -3.81 14.08 14.50
N TRP A 63 -3.82 14.58 13.26
CA TRP A 63 -2.70 14.43 12.33
C TRP A 63 -1.48 15.25 12.72
N SER A 64 -1.68 16.26 13.58
CA SER A 64 -0.62 17.06 14.18
C SER A 64 -0.37 16.72 15.65
N ASN A 65 -0.99 15.67 16.21
CA ASN A 65 -0.76 15.27 17.59
C ASN A 65 0.35 14.20 17.68
N PRO A 66 1.52 14.48 18.28
CA PRO A 66 2.62 13.51 18.39
C PRO A 66 2.31 12.35 19.34
N LYS A 67 1.21 12.42 20.09
CA LYS A 67 0.76 11.38 21.03
C LYS A 67 -0.45 10.57 20.52
N ALA A 68 -1.01 10.93 19.37
CA ALA A 68 -2.12 10.17 18.79
C ALA A 68 -1.64 8.77 18.38
N THR A 69 -2.46 7.75 18.64
CA THR A 69 -2.18 6.36 18.29
C THR A 69 -3.30 5.79 17.41
N PHE A 70 -2.92 4.94 16.46
CA PHE A 70 -3.80 4.33 15.47
C PHE A 70 -3.58 2.83 15.45
N LEU A 71 -4.67 2.07 15.37
CA LEU A 71 -4.67 0.62 15.28
C LEU A 71 -5.52 0.18 14.09
N ASP A 72 -4.92 -0.61 13.19
CA ASP A 72 -5.64 -1.38 12.18
C ASP A 72 -5.59 -2.87 12.55
N PRO A 73 -6.66 -3.44 13.12
CA PRO A 73 -6.64 -4.79 13.67
C PRO A 73 -6.63 -5.89 12.59
N VAL A 74 -6.93 -5.57 11.32
CA VAL A 74 -6.98 -6.54 10.22
C VAL A 74 -6.40 -5.91 8.95
N CYS A 75 -5.13 -5.51 9.04
CA CYS A 75 -4.58 -4.57 8.07
C CYS A 75 -4.33 -5.18 6.68
N LYS A 76 -4.26 -6.51 6.53
CA LYS A 76 -4.04 -7.26 5.28
C LYS A 76 -2.90 -6.67 4.42
N SER A 77 -3.19 -5.72 3.53
CA SER A 77 -2.24 -5.02 2.65
C SER A 77 -1.63 -3.74 3.28
N GLY A 78 -2.18 -3.27 4.40
CA GLY A 78 -1.70 -2.12 5.17
C GLY A 78 -2.01 -0.78 4.52
N VAL A 79 -3.07 -0.69 3.70
CA VAL A 79 -3.47 0.56 3.03
C VAL A 79 -3.77 1.66 4.06
N PHE A 80 -4.52 1.37 5.12
CA PHE A 80 -4.78 2.37 6.17
C PHE A 80 -3.49 2.81 6.87
N LEU A 81 -2.65 1.86 7.27
CA LEU A 81 -1.37 2.14 7.92
C LEU A 81 -0.50 3.07 7.06
N ARG A 82 -0.42 2.82 5.75
CA ARG A 82 0.29 3.66 4.80
C ARG A 82 -0.27 5.09 4.76
N GLU A 83 -1.58 5.23 4.59
CA GLU A 83 -2.21 6.54 4.47
C GLU A 83 -2.21 7.32 5.79
N ILE A 84 -2.20 6.64 6.95
CA ILE A 84 -1.99 7.23 8.27
C ILE A 84 -0.57 7.78 8.40
N VAL A 85 0.46 6.99 8.04
CA VAL A 85 1.87 7.42 8.10
C VAL A 85 2.09 8.67 7.26
N LYS A 86 1.53 8.73 6.05
CA LYS A 86 1.62 9.93 5.18
C LYS A 86 1.03 11.18 5.84
N ARG A 87 -0.15 11.05 6.45
CA ARG A 87 -0.81 12.18 7.12
C ARG A 87 -0.01 12.67 8.33
N LEU A 88 0.49 11.75 9.16
CA LEU A 88 1.32 12.07 10.32
C LEU A 88 2.67 12.69 9.92
N ASP A 89 3.33 12.19 8.87
CA ASP A 89 4.59 12.76 8.37
C ASP A 89 4.40 14.23 7.97
N LYS A 90 3.29 14.55 7.30
CA LYS A 90 2.93 15.92 6.94
C LYS A 90 2.57 16.76 8.18
N GLY A 91 1.70 16.25 9.05
CA GLY A 91 1.15 17.00 10.17
C GLY A 91 2.12 17.26 11.33
N LEU A 92 3.17 16.44 11.47
CA LEU A 92 4.18 16.58 12.53
C LEU A 92 5.45 17.34 12.09
N LYS A 93 5.53 17.77 10.82
CA LYS A 93 6.73 18.42 10.26
C LYS A 93 7.23 19.62 11.08
N ASN A 94 6.33 20.42 11.66
CA ASN A 94 6.72 21.60 12.45
C ASN A 94 7.25 21.25 13.85
N GLN A 95 6.82 20.10 14.41
CA GLN A 95 7.19 19.68 15.77
C GLN A 95 8.42 18.77 15.78
N ILE A 96 8.57 17.94 14.74
CA ILE A 96 9.73 17.07 14.54
C ILE A 96 10.26 17.35 13.13
N PRO A 97 11.12 18.38 12.93
CA PRO A 97 11.53 18.81 11.59
C PRO A 97 12.33 17.77 10.80
N ASP A 98 13.21 17.04 11.49
CA ASP A 98 14.00 15.97 10.89
C ASP A 98 13.09 14.82 10.43
N LYS A 99 13.19 14.47 9.15
CA LYS A 99 12.29 13.49 8.51
C LYS A 99 12.49 12.09 9.07
N GLN A 100 13.74 11.67 9.28
CA GLN A 100 14.02 10.31 9.75
C GLN A 100 13.53 10.13 11.19
N THR A 101 13.83 11.10 12.06
CA THR A 101 13.38 11.14 13.45
C THR A 101 11.86 11.11 13.54
N ARG A 102 11.17 11.89 12.70
CA ARG A 102 9.70 11.94 12.64
C ARG A 102 9.10 10.60 12.24
N ILE A 103 9.62 9.96 11.19
CA ILE A 103 9.13 8.66 10.74
C ILE A 103 9.41 7.58 11.77
N ASN A 104 10.59 7.58 12.39
CA ASN A 104 10.93 6.65 13.47
C ASN A 104 9.95 6.80 14.64
N HIS A 105 9.59 8.03 15.02
CA HIS A 105 8.58 8.29 16.04
C HIS A 105 7.20 7.75 15.64
N ILE A 106 6.74 8.04 14.42
CA ILE A 106 5.44 7.60 13.91
C ILE A 106 5.33 6.06 13.93
N LEU A 107 6.30 5.37 13.36
CA LEU A 107 6.28 3.91 13.22
C LEU A 107 6.44 3.20 14.57
N LYS A 108 7.18 3.79 15.50
CA LYS A 108 7.43 3.20 16.83
C LYS A 108 6.28 3.43 17.82
N ASN A 109 5.70 4.62 17.78
CA ASN A 109 4.84 5.10 18.87
C ASN A 109 3.39 5.35 18.46
N GLN A 110 3.08 5.50 17.16
CA GLN A 110 1.77 5.99 16.73
C GLN A 110 0.99 5.03 15.84
N VAL A 111 1.64 4.15 15.08
CA VAL A 111 0.93 3.32 14.08
C VAL A 111 1.13 1.85 14.39
N PHE A 112 0.02 1.15 14.63
CA PHE A 112 -0.02 -0.24 15.03
C PHE A 112 -0.93 -1.05 14.11
N GLY A 113 -0.57 -2.31 13.83
CA GLY A 113 -1.38 -3.19 13.00
C GLY A 113 -1.42 -4.62 13.54
N SER A 114 -2.46 -5.37 13.17
CA SER A 114 -2.47 -6.82 13.30
C SER A 114 -2.95 -7.47 12.01
N THR A 115 -2.36 -8.61 11.69
CA THR A 115 -2.66 -9.35 10.46
C THR A 115 -2.38 -10.83 10.69
N ALA A 116 -3.15 -11.68 10.01
CA ALA A 116 -2.89 -13.11 9.97
C ALA A 116 -1.71 -13.46 9.04
N THR A 117 -1.42 -12.61 8.04
CA THR A 117 -0.44 -12.85 6.98
C THR A 117 0.47 -11.64 6.74
N TYR A 118 1.52 -11.79 5.92
CA TYR A 118 2.54 -10.77 5.70
C TYR A 118 1.99 -9.55 4.93
N VAL A 119 2.35 -8.34 5.36
CA VAL A 119 1.86 -7.07 4.78
C VAL A 119 2.83 -6.54 3.71
N GLY A 120 2.96 -7.25 2.59
CA GLY A 120 4.00 -6.94 1.58
C GLY A 120 3.89 -5.56 0.91
N SER A 121 2.70 -5.01 0.77
CA SER A 121 2.50 -3.67 0.18
C SER A 121 2.87 -2.53 1.13
N PHE A 122 2.68 -2.68 2.44
CA PHE A 122 3.14 -1.69 3.42
C PHE A 122 4.66 -1.72 3.54
N ASP A 123 5.24 -2.92 3.60
CA ASP A 123 6.69 -3.11 3.56
C ASP A 123 7.34 -2.46 2.32
N ARG A 124 6.81 -2.76 1.13
CA ARG A 124 7.28 -2.14 -0.12
C ARG A 124 7.16 -0.62 -0.10
N TYR A 125 6.12 -0.07 0.53
CA TYR A 125 5.98 1.37 0.69
C TYR A 125 7.09 1.96 1.58
N LEU A 126 7.42 1.30 2.69
CA LEU A 126 8.49 1.76 3.58
C LEU A 126 9.85 1.77 2.89
N HIS A 127 10.18 0.70 2.15
CA HIS A 127 11.42 0.62 1.37
C HIS A 127 11.50 1.69 0.29
N LYS A 128 10.44 1.87 -0.52
CA LYS A 128 10.43 2.84 -1.62
C LYS A 128 10.62 4.29 -1.18
N ASN A 129 10.22 4.63 0.05
CA ASN A 129 10.31 5.99 0.57
C ASN A 129 11.58 6.23 1.40
N SER A 130 12.54 5.31 1.35
CA SER A 130 13.81 5.37 2.08
C SER A 130 13.64 5.60 3.59
N PHE A 131 12.49 5.20 4.15
CA PHE A 131 12.30 5.15 5.60
C PHE A 131 13.19 4.06 6.24
N ALA A 132 13.69 3.14 5.41
CA ALA A 132 14.52 1.99 5.70
C ALA A 132 16.03 2.30 5.78
N GLY A 133 16.43 3.47 6.31
CA GLY A 133 17.83 3.78 6.59
C GLY A 133 18.49 2.80 7.57
N GLU A 134 17.69 2.04 8.34
CA GLU A 134 18.15 0.93 9.15
C GLU A 134 17.28 -0.30 8.88
N ARG A 135 17.91 -1.47 8.85
CA ARG A 135 17.34 -2.81 8.62
C ARG A 135 16.31 -3.26 9.69
N ASN A 136 15.77 -2.33 10.48
CA ASN A 136 15.03 -2.55 11.73
C ASN A 136 13.62 -1.91 11.75
N TYR A 137 12.97 -1.69 10.60
CA TYR A 137 11.58 -1.22 10.59
C TYR A 137 10.61 -2.27 11.16
N PHE A 138 10.88 -3.58 11.02
CA PHE A 138 10.11 -4.61 11.72
C PHE A 138 10.29 -4.56 13.25
N ALA A 139 11.44 -4.09 13.74
CA ALA A 139 11.68 -3.95 15.17
C ALA A 139 10.93 -2.73 15.75
N ASN A 140 10.75 -1.68 14.95
CA ASN A 140 10.04 -0.47 15.37
C ASN A 140 8.53 -0.52 15.11
N PHE A 141 8.09 -1.16 14.02
CA PHE A 141 6.69 -1.28 13.66
C PHE A 141 6.07 -2.51 14.33
N LYS A 142 5.23 -2.30 15.35
CA LYS A 142 4.56 -3.40 16.04
C LYS A 142 3.38 -3.91 15.20
N ILE A 143 3.66 -4.80 14.26
CA ILE A 143 2.63 -5.71 13.73
C ILE A 143 2.53 -6.89 14.71
N PHE A 144 1.39 -7.01 15.37
CA PHE A 144 1.08 -8.20 16.15
C PHE A 144 0.68 -9.32 15.18
N LEU A 145 1.60 -10.25 14.93
CA LEU A 145 1.28 -11.51 14.27
C LEU A 145 0.44 -12.38 15.22
N ALA A 146 -0.64 -12.98 14.72
CA ALA A 146 -1.45 -13.89 15.51
C ALA A 146 -0.56 -15.01 16.11
N PRO A 147 -0.69 -15.34 17.41
CA PRO A 147 0.29 -16.17 18.14
C PRO A 147 0.51 -17.58 17.58
N ASN A 148 -0.41 -18.10 16.76
CA ASN A 148 -0.37 -19.46 16.21
C ASN A 148 -0.15 -19.53 14.69
N SER A 149 0.20 -18.42 14.02
CA SER A 149 0.49 -18.46 12.58
C SER A 149 1.84 -19.16 12.32
N THR A 150 1.93 -19.95 11.25
CA THR A 150 3.20 -20.58 10.80
C THR A 150 4.32 -19.54 10.65
N MET A 151 3.99 -18.31 10.26
CA MET A 151 4.94 -17.21 10.16
C MET A 151 5.41 -16.63 11.49
N THR A 152 4.64 -16.71 12.57
CA THR A 152 5.11 -16.26 13.90
C THR A 152 6.38 -17.03 14.30
N LYS A 153 6.48 -18.31 13.90
CA LYS A 153 7.66 -19.15 14.13
C LYS A 153 8.83 -18.84 13.20
N THR A 154 8.57 -18.36 11.98
CA THR A 154 9.61 -18.08 10.96
C THR A 154 10.12 -16.64 11.01
N ILE A 155 9.23 -15.65 11.23
CA ILE A 155 9.55 -14.22 11.15
C ILE A 155 10.01 -13.66 12.50
N MET A 156 9.44 -14.10 13.65
CA MET A 156 9.88 -13.57 14.95
C MET A 156 11.38 -13.77 15.24
N PRO A 157 12.02 -14.88 14.86
CA PRO A 157 13.48 -15.02 14.99
C PRO A 157 14.25 -13.99 14.16
N MET A 158 13.77 -13.66 12.95
CA MET A 158 14.39 -12.65 12.07
C MET A 158 14.23 -11.22 12.60
N ILE A 159 13.15 -10.94 13.33
CA ILE A 159 12.91 -9.64 14.00
C ILE A 159 13.79 -9.49 15.25
N LYS A 160 14.07 -10.59 15.96
CA LYS A 160 14.88 -10.56 17.20
C LYS A 160 16.40 -10.53 16.96
N SER A 161 16.86 -10.74 15.73
CA SER A 161 18.29 -10.85 15.38
C SER A 161 18.91 -9.58 14.76
N GLY A 162 18.20 -8.45 14.74
CA GLY A 162 18.69 -7.15 14.25
C GLY A 162 18.52 -6.05 15.30
#